data_AF-A0A383CJ79-F1
#
_entry.id   AF-A0A383CJ79-F1
#
_cell.length_a   1.000
_cell.length_b   1.000
_cell.length_c   1.000
_cell.angle_alpha   90.00
_cell.angle_beta   90.00
_cell.angle_gamma   90.00
#
_symmetry.space_group_name_H-M   'P 1'
#
loop_
_entity.id
_entity.type
_entity.pdbx_description
1 polymer ?
#
loop_
_entity_poly.entity_id
_entity_poly.type
_entity_poly.pdbx_seq_one_letter_code
_entity_poly.pdbx_strand_id
1 'polypeptide(L)'
;MISIKNKIISYIFSGAFFFSPLPAVQDSFESDIQQLAIFEGALREMFEEMISLHQNTSRLNKKYISNIENDQIENLLFRFLILRQSLWEVIGKYRDYNTLTDDPEANMKAFVIGYYAALTLYKASGNLITINMRDDQLVDKLNESYF
;
A
#
# COMPACT_ATOMS: atom_id res chain seq x y z
N MET A 1 63.01 34.50 25.71
CA MET A 1 63.71 33.26 25.35
C MET A 1 62.82 32.08 25.75
N ILE A 2 62.17 31.43 24.75
CA ILE A 2 61.60 30.05 24.73
C ILE A 2 60.51 29.75 25.80
N SER A 3 59.21 29.78 25.47
CA SER A 3 58.39 28.82 24.69
C SER A 3 57.93 27.56 25.46
N ILE A 4 56.60 27.51 25.65
CA ILE A 4 55.67 26.36 25.55
C ILE A 4 55.98 25.08 26.37
N LYS A 5 55.06 24.71 27.27
CA LYS A 5 54.52 23.33 27.27
C LYS A 5 53.12 23.24 27.90
N ASN A 6 52.17 23.02 27.00
CA ASN A 6 50.82 22.49 27.16
C ASN A 6 50.67 21.41 28.24
N LYS A 7 49.53 21.46 28.95
CA LYS A 7 48.78 20.26 29.36
C LYS A 7 47.30 20.59 29.42
N ILE A 8 46.66 20.61 28.23
CA ILE A 8 45.21 20.54 28.10
C ILE A 8 44.82 19.12 28.54
N ILE A 9 44.17 19.01 29.69
CA ILE A 9 43.57 17.75 30.14
C ILE A 9 42.30 17.56 29.32
N SER A 10 42.40 16.67 28.34
CA SER A 10 41.31 16.11 27.57
C SER A 10 40.36 15.35 28.50
N TYR A 11 39.19 15.93 28.79
CA TYR A 11 38.03 15.17 29.24
C TYR A 11 37.06 15.04 28.06
N ILE A 12 37.31 14.04 27.22
CA ILE A 12 36.27 13.47 26.36
C ILE A 12 35.37 12.67 27.30
N PHE A 13 34.31 13.29 27.78
CA PHE A 13 33.20 12.55 28.36
C PHE A 13 32.43 11.94 27.19
N SER A 14 32.79 10.70 26.84
CA SER A 14 32.00 9.81 25.99
C SER A 14 30.66 9.54 26.69
N GLY A 15 29.70 10.44 26.50
CA GLY A 15 28.30 10.12 26.68
C GLY A 15 27.87 9.29 25.49
N ALA A 16 27.95 7.97 25.61
CA ALA A 16 27.25 7.06 24.72
C ALA A 16 25.74 7.35 24.86
N PHE A 17 25.21 8.18 23.97
CA PHE A 17 23.79 8.19 23.68
C PHE A 17 23.47 6.84 23.04
N PHE A 18 23.17 5.85 23.86
CA PHE A 18 22.35 4.73 23.43
C PHE A 18 20.94 5.27 23.18
N PHE A 19 20.74 5.95 22.05
CA PHE A 19 19.42 6.01 21.44
C PHE A 19 19.14 4.59 20.96
N SER A 20 18.33 3.83 21.69
CA SER A 20 17.65 2.68 21.15
C SER A 20 16.44 3.20 20.35
N PRO A 21 16.45 3.18 19.00
CA PRO A 21 15.29 3.61 18.21
C PRO A 21 14.31 2.43 17.99
N LEU A 22 14.25 1.48 18.93
CA LEU A 22 13.60 0.19 18.71
C LEU A 22 12.07 0.16 18.92
N PRO A 23 11.43 0.92 19.84
CA PRO A 23 9.99 0.76 20.03
C PRO A 23 9.15 1.38 18.90
N ALA A 24 9.54 2.56 18.39
CA ALA A 24 8.74 3.29 17.41
C ALA A 24 8.65 2.61 16.02
N VAL A 25 9.73 1.95 15.57
CA VAL A 25 9.74 1.23 14.28
C VAL A 25 9.00 -0.11 14.40
N GLN A 26 9.16 -0.81 15.52
CA GLN A 26 8.50 -2.10 15.75
C GLN A 26 6.97 -1.95 15.88
N ASP A 27 6.49 -0.93 16.58
CA ASP A 27 5.06 -0.61 16.69
C ASP A 27 4.46 -0.21 15.33
N SER A 28 5.27 0.41 14.45
CA SER A 28 4.85 0.74 13.09
C SER A 28 4.65 -0.52 12.24
N PHE A 29 5.51 -1.53 12.34
CA PHE A 29 5.41 -2.74 11.51
C PHE A 29 4.13 -3.51 11.77
N GLU A 30 3.77 -3.70 13.03
CA GLU A 30 2.54 -4.41 13.41
C GLU A 30 1.29 -3.67 12.89
N SER A 31 1.26 -2.34 13.03
CA SER A 31 0.16 -1.53 12.51
C SER A 31 0.02 -1.65 10.99
N ASP A 32 1.13 -1.60 10.26
CA ASP A 32 1.10 -1.72 8.79
C ASP A 32 0.68 -3.12 8.33
N ILE A 33 1.07 -4.18 9.05
CA ILE A 33 0.64 -5.55 8.79
C ILE A 33 -0.89 -5.67 8.98
N GLN A 34 -1.43 -5.09 10.05
CA GLN A 34 -2.87 -5.08 10.30
C GLN A 34 -3.63 -4.28 9.22
N GLN A 35 -3.09 -3.13 8.80
CA GLN A 35 -3.66 -2.36 7.69
C GLN A 35 -3.67 -3.16 6.38
N LEU A 36 -2.59 -3.86 6.06
CA LEU A 36 -2.53 -4.71 4.86
C LEU A 36 -3.58 -5.83 4.89
N ALA A 37 -3.82 -6.44 6.05
CA ALA A 37 -4.88 -7.44 6.20
C ALA A 37 -6.28 -6.83 5.97
N ILE A 38 -6.52 -5.61 6.46
CA ILE A 38 -7.76 -4.87 6.20
C ILE A 38 -7.92 -4.57 4.70
N PHE A 39 -6.86 -4.10 4.04
CA PHE A 39 -6.89 -3.80 2.61
C PHE A 39 -7.17 -5.05 1.78
N GLU A 40 -6.54 -6.17 2.09
CA GLU A 40 -6.79 -7.45 1.41
C GLU A 40 -8.25 -7.90 1.59
N GLY A 41 -8.79 -7.80 2.80
CA GLY A 41 -10.19 -8.11 3.09
C GLY A 41 -11.16 -7.25 2.25
N ALA A 42 -10.95 -5.93 2.27
CA ALA A 42 -11.78 -4.99 1.51
C ALA A 42 -11.69 -5.21 -0.01
N LEU A 43 -10.50 -5.52 -0.53
CA LEU A 43 -10.30 -5.88 -1.94
C LEU A 43 -11.05 -7.15 -2.30
N ARG A 44 -10.98 -8.19 -1.45
CA ARG A 44 -11.70 -9.45 -1.68
C ARG A 44 -13.21 -9.22 -1.76
N GLU A 45 -13.78 -8.54 -0.76
CA GLU A 45 -15.23 -8.23 -0.73
C GLU A 45 -15.64 -7.43 -1.98
N MET A 46 -14.85 -6.43 -2.37
CA MET A 46 -15.08 -5.65 -3.57
C MET A 46 -15.09 -6.51 -4.85
N PHE A 47 -14.16 -7.45 -5.00
CA PHE A 47 -14.14 -8.33 -6.16
C PHE A 47 -15.29 -9.33 -6.17
N GLU A 48 -15.72 -9.82 -5.00
CA GLU A 48 -16.92 -10.66 -4.88
C GLU A 48 -18.18 -9.89 -5.31
N GLU A 49 -18.33 -8.64 -4.87
CA GLU A 49 -19.41 -7.75 -5.31
C GLU A 49 -19.37 -7.51 -6.83
N MET A 50 -18.19 -7.25 -7.40
CA MET A 50 -18.01 -7.04 -8.83
C MET A 50 -18.39 -8.28 -9.66
N ILE A 51 -18.00 -9.47 -9.20
CA ILE A 51 -18.40 -10.74 -9.83
C ILE A 51 -19.92 -10.92 -9.76
N SER A 52 -20.53 -10.61 -8.61
CA SER A 52 -21.99 -10.70 -8.44
C SER A 52 -22.75 -9.75 -9.38
N LEU A 53 -22.27 -8.52 -9.55
CA LEU A 53 -22.83 -7.59 -10.54
C LEU A 53 -22.75 -8.16 -11.95
N HIS A 54 -21.66 -8.84 -12.29
CA HIS A 54 -21.48 -9.44 -13.61
C HIS A 54 -22.43 -10.62 -13.84
N GLN A 55 -22.66 -11.45 -12.82
CA GLN A 55 -23.55 -12.61 -12.92
C GLN A 55 -25.04 -12.24 -12.97
N ASN A 56 -25.42 -11.14 -12.30
CA ASN A 56 -26.81 -10.73 -12.14
C ASN A 56 -27.22 -9.56 -13.06
N THR A 57 -26.37 -9.16 -14.01
CA THR A 57 -26.67 -8.04 -14.88
C THR A 57 -27.67 -8.39 -15.97
N SER A 58 -28.56 -7.44 -16.26
CA SER A 58 -29.42 -7.47 -17.45
C SER A 58 -28.85 -6.66 -18.62
N ARG A 59 -27.72 -5.96 -18.43
CA ARG A 59 -27.10 -5.07 -19.43
C ARG A 59 -26.65 -5.82 -20.69
N LEU A 60 -26.18 -7.06 -20.53
CA LEU A 60 -25.77 -7.92 -21.66
C LEU A 60 -26.92 -8.13 -22.67
N ASN A 61 -28.16 -8.10 -22.20
CA ASN A 61 -29.35 -8.20 -23.05
C ASN A 61 -29.90 -6.82 -23.47
N LYS A 62 -29.83 -5.82 -22.58
CA LYS A 62 -30.41 -4.49 -22.78
C LYS A 62 -29.55 -3.53 -23.59
N LYS A 63 -28.24 -3.81 -23.70
CA LYS A 63 -27.22 -2.96 -24.33
C LYS A 63 -27.05 -1.57 -23.69
N TYR A 64 -27.52 -1.36 -22.47
CA TYR A 64 -27.24 -0.15 -21.70
C TYR A 64 -27.04 -0.48 -20.22
N ILE A 65 -26.25 0.35 -19.52
CA ILE A 65 -26.06 0.31 -18.07
C ILE A 65 -27.18 1.11 -17.42
N SER A 66 -27.87 0.52 -16.45
CA SER A 66 -28.92 1.23 -15.70
C SER A 66 -28.31 2.19 -14.66
N ASN A 67 -29.03 3.24 -14.24
CA ASN A 67 -28.51 4.17 -13.23
C ASN A 67 -28.10 3.47 -11.92
N ILE A 68 -28.87 2.47 -11.46
CA ILE A 68 -28.53 1.70 -10.25
C ILE A 68 -27.20 0.97 -10.43
N GLU A 69 -27.03 0.35 -11.59
CA GLU A 69 -25.81 -0.39 -11.92
C GLU A 69 -24.62 0.53 -12.14
N ASN A 70 -24.85 1.70 -12.72
CA ASN A 70 -23.87 2.78 -12.85
C ASN A 70 -23.30 3.16 -11.49
N ASP A 71 -24.17 3.47 -10.52
CA ASP A 71 -23.77 3.87 -9.17
C ASP A 71 -22.99 2.76 -8.47
N GLN A 72 -23.38 1.49 -8.68
CA GLN A 72 -22.67 0.34 -8.14
C GLN A 72 -21.26 0.18 -8.74
N ILE A 73 -21.13 0.32 -10.06
CA ILE A 73 -19.83 0.24 -10.76
C ILE A 73 -18.92 1.38 -10.29
N GLU A 74 -19.43 2.61 -10.22
CA GLU A 74 -18.66 3.77 -9.77
C GLU A 74 -18.22 3.63 -8.31
N ASN A 75 -19.08 3.11 -7.43
CA ASN A 75 -18.72 2.85 -6.04
C ASN A 75 -17.57 1.84 -5.91
N LEU A 76 -17.63 0.74 -6.67
CA LEU A 76 -16.57 -0.26 -6.69
C LEU A 76 -15.26 0.31 -7.23
N LEU A 77 -15.31 1.08 -8.32
CA LEU A 77 -14.13 1.74 -8.88
C LEU A 77 -13.53 2.72 -7.86
N PHE A 78 -14.35 3.54 -7.21
CA PHE A 78 -13.89 4.49 -6.20
C PHE A 78 -13.19 3.79 -5.03
N ARG A 79 -13.79 2.72 -4.50
CA ARG A 79 -13.17 1.89 -3.45
C ARG A 79 -11.83 1.30 -3.90
N PHE A 80 -11.76 0.78 -5.12
CA PHE A 80 -10.52 0.27 -5.69
C PHE A 80 -9.44 1.36 -5.75
N LEU A 81 -9.79 2.57 -6.21
CA LEU A 81 -8.85 3.68 -6.33
C LEU A 81 -8.29 4.11 -4.97
N ILE A 82 -9.12 4.16 -3.93
CA ILE A 82 -8.67 4.41 -2.56
C ILE A 82 -7.70 3.32 -2.11
N LEU A 83 -8.09 2.06 -2.20
CA LEU A 83 -7.25 0.92 -1.75
C LEU A 83 -5.94 0.87 -2.53
N ARG A 84 -5.97 1.16 -3.84
CA ARG A 84 -4.77 1.29 -4.68
C ARG A 84 -3.83 2.35 -4.16
N GLN A 85 -4.36 3.54 -3.83
CA GLN A 85 -3.56 4.64 -3.30
C GLN A 85 -2.95 4.29 -1.93
N SER A 86 -3.74 3.69 -1.03
CA SER A 86 -3.25 3.26 0.28
C SER A 86 -2.15 2.19 0.17
N LEU A 87 -2.27 1.25 -0.76
CA LEU A 87 -1.19 0.28 -1.03
C LEU A 87 0.07 0.96 -1.56
N TRP A 88 -0.06 1.96 -2.44
CA TRP A 88 1.07 2.74 -2.91
C TRP A 88 1.79 3.50 -1.79
N GLU A 89 1.06 3.98 -0.78
CA GLU A 89 1.65 4.63 0.39
C GLU A 89 2.50 3.66 1.21
N VAL A 90 2.02 2.44 1.44
CA VAL A 90 2.81 1.38 2.11
C VAL A 90 4.04 1.01 1.29
N ILE A 91 3.89 0.82 -0.03
CA ILE A 91 5.02 0.55 -0.94
C ILE A 91 6.05 1.69 -0.88
N GLY A 92 5.58 2.94 -0.86
CA GLY A 92 6.42 4.13 -0.75
C GLY A 92 7.19 4.18 0.57
N LYS A 93 6.52 3.91 1.69
CA LYS A 93 7.10 3.86 3.04
C LYS A 93 8.27 2.88 3.15
N TYR A 94 8.17 1.74 2.47
CA TYR A 94 9.15 0.65 2.54
C TYR A 94 10.07 0.54 1.31
N ARG A 95 10.06 1.54 0.42
CA ARG A 95 10.84 1.51 -0.82
C ARG A 95 12.34 1.38 -0.57
N ASP A 96 12.86 2.13 0.39
CA ASP A 96 14.29 2.20 0.72
C ASP A 96 14.62 1.29 1.92
N TYR A 97 14.01 0.10 1.96
CA TYR A 97 14.11 -0.85 3.07
C TYR A 97 15.56 -1.21 3.45
N ASN A 98 16.48 -1.21 2.48
CA ASN A 98 17.88 -1.57 2.67
C ASN A 98 18.68 -0.52 3.46
N THR A 99 18.16 0.70 3.57
CA THR A 99 18.76 1.82 4.30
C THR A 99 17.82 2.39 5.36
N LEU A 100 16.70 1.71 5.65
CA LEU A 100 15.67 2.21 6.56
C LEU A 100 16.17 2.28 8.01
N THR A 101 16.96 1.29 8.41
CA THR A 101 17.58 1.21 9.75
C THR A 101 18.98 0.61 9.67
N ASP A 102 19.74 0.69 10.77
CA ASP A 102 21.03 -0.01 10.93
C ASP A 102 20.86 -1.51 11.26
N ASP A 103 19.64 -1.98 11.51
CA ASP A 103 19.33 -3.37 11.85
C ASP A 103 18.92 -4.19 10.60
N PRO A 104 19.71 -5.20 10.19
CA PRO A 104 19.37 -6.05 9.06
C PRO A 104 18.02 -6.80 9.22
N GLU A 105 17.62 -7.15 10.44
CA GLU A 105 16.35 -7.85 10.68
C GLU A 105 15.16 -6.92 10.44
N ALA A 106 15.20 -5.71 10.98
CA ALA A 106 14.20 -4.69 10.71
C ALA A 106 14.11 -4.33 9.21
N ASN A 107 15.24 -4.23 8.52
CA ASN A 107 15.29 -3.98 7.08
C ASN A 107 14.68 -5.14 6.27
N MET A 108 14.86 -6.39 6.71
CA MET A 108 14.21 -7.55 6.09
C MET A 108 12.68 -7.51 6.32
N LYS A 109 12.21 -7.15 7.53
CA LYS A 109 10.78 -6.99 7.80
C LYS A 109 10.16 -5.91 6.91
N ALA A 110 10.83 -4.75 6.82
CA ALA A 110 10.45 -3.66 5.93
C ALA A 110 10.32 -4.11 4.46
N PHE A 111 11.32 -4.87 3.96
CA PHE A 111 11.26 -5.45 2.62
C PHE A 111 10.01 -6.31 2.42
N VAL A 112 9.76 -7.26 3.34
CA VAL A 112 8.63 -8.19 3.22
C VAL A 112 7.30 -7.44 3.21
N ILE A 113 7.13 -6.44 4.07
CA ILE A 113 5.90 -5.62 4.13
C ILE A 113 5.71 -4.84 2.81
N GLY A 114 6.73 -4.12 2.34
CA GLY A 114 6.65 -3.37 1.09
C GLY A 114 6.40 -4.26 -0.12
N TYR A 115 7.05 -5.42 -0.18
CA TYR A 115 6.87 -6.40 -1.24
C TYR A 115 5.47 -7.03 -1.22
N TYR A 116 4.94 -7.36 -0.03
CA TYR A 116 3.58 -7.87 0.11
C TYR A 116 2.53 -6.86 -0.36
N ALA A 117 2.69 -5.58 -0.03
CA ALA A 117 1.83 -4.50 -0.50
C ALA A 117 1.86 -4.40 -2.03
N ALA A 118 3.05 -4.47 -2.65
CA ALA A 118 3.21 -4.46 -4.10
C ALA A 118 2.54 -5.66 -4.78
N LEU A 119 2.71 -6.87 -4.24
CA LEU A 119 2.05 -8.08 -4.75
C LEU A 119 0.53 -7.99 -4.63
N THR A 120 0.04 -7.48 -3.50
CA THR A 120 -1.41 -7.27 -3.26
C THR A 120 -1.98 -6.30 -4.29
N LEU A 121 -1.31 -5.18 -4.51
CA LEU A 121 -1.71 -4.20 -5.52
C LEU A 121 -1.71 -4.81 -6.93
N TYR A 122 -0.66 -5.54 -7.29
CA TYR A 122 -0.54 -6.15 -8.62
C TYR A 122 -1.64 -7.20 -8.84
N LYS A 123 -1.89 -8.07 -7.86
CA LYS A 123 -2.97 -9.06 -7.88
C LYS A 123 -4.34 -8.39 -8.02
N ALA A 124 -4.61 -7.35 -7.22
CA ALA A 124 -5.87 -6.62 -7.28
C ALA A 124 -6.08 -5.96 -8.64
N SER A 125 -5.04 -5.33 -9.19
CA SER A 125 -5.11 -4.71 -10.52
C SER A 125 -5.36 -5.76 -11.61
N GLY A 126 -4.72 -6.94 -11.51
CA GLY A 126 -4.98 -8.07 -12.40
C GLY A 126 -6.41 -8.58 -12.31
N ASN A 127 -6.96 -8.73 -11.11
CA ASN A 127 -8.36 -9.13 -10.90
C ASN A 127 -9.33 -8.11 -11.53
N LEU A 128 -9.14 -6.81 -11.29
CA LEU A 128 -9.98 -5.77 -11.88
C LEU A 128 -10.00 -5.85 -13.41
N ILE A 129 -8.85 -6.08 -14.05
CA ILE A 129 -8.78 -6.21 -15.50
C ILE A 129 -9.46 -7.51 -15.95
N THR A 130 -9.06 -8.65 -15.39
CA THR A 130 -9.48 -9.97 -15.87
C THR A 130 -10.97 -10.25 -15.66
N ILE A 131 -11.58 -9.72 -14.59
CA ILE A 131 -13.02 -9.84 -14.36
C ILE A 131 -13.80 -9.09 -15.45
N ASN A 132 -13.29 -7.95 -15.91
CA ASN A 132 -14.05 -7.03 -16.76
C ASN A 132 -13.67 -7.06 -18.25
N MET A 133 -12.51 -7.61 -18.61
CA MET A 133 -11.93 -7.52 -19.97
C MET A 133 -12.78 -8.13 -21.11
N ARG A 134 -13.86 -8.86 -20.80
CA ARG A 134 -14.78 -9.46 -21.77
C ARG A 134 -16.11 -8.70 -21.90
N ASP A 135 -16.27 -7.61 -21.17
CA ASP A 135 -17.48 -6.79 -21.14
C ASP A 135 -17.15 -5.39 -21.62
N ASP A 136 -17.26 -5.16 -22.93
CA ASP A 136 -16.91 -3.90 -23.56
C ASP A 136 -17.65 -2.70 -22.92
N GLN A 137 -18.91 -2.87 -22.52
CA GLN A 137 -19.68 -1.79 -21.88
C GLN A 137 -19.09 -1.42 -20.53
N LEU A 138 -18.67 -2.41 -19.75
CA LEU A 138 -18.05 -2.16 -18.46
C LEU A 138 -16.63 -1.63 -18.61
N VAL A 139 -15.87 -2.10 -19.61
CA VAL A 139 -14.54 -1.57 -19.93
C VAL A 139 -14.65 -0.10 -20.30
N ASP A 140 -15.56 0.27 -21.20
CA ASP A 140 -15.81 1.67 -21.57
C ASP A 140 -16.19 2.48 -20.33
N LYS A 141 -17.13 1.98 -19.52
CA LYS A 141 -17.56 2.64 -18.29
C LYS A 141 -16.39 2.87 -17.34
N LEU A 142 -15.58 1.86 -17.05
CA LEU A 142 -14.44 1.98 -16.13
C LEU A 142 -13.33 2.92 -16.63
N ASN A 143 -13.29 3.20 -17.94
CA ASN A 143 -12.33 4.11 -18.57
C ASN A 143 -12.88 5.52 -18.83
N GLU A 144 -14.11 5.82 -18.40
CA GLU A 144 -14.62 7.20 -18.43
C GLU A 144 -13.73 8.14 -17.60
N SER A 145 -13.79 9.43 -17.90
CA SER A 145 -13.08 10.44 -17.11
C SER A 145 -13.73 10.57 -15.73
N TYR A 146 -13.14 9.93 -14.74
CA TYR A 146 -13.49 10.09 -13.33
C TYR A 146 -12.48 11.00 -12.66
N PHE A 147 -12.93 12.21 -12.30
CA PHE A 147 -12.21 13.23 -11.52
C PHE A 147 -10.90 13.75 -12.14
#